data_AF-A0A257NPZ5-F1
#
_entry.id   AF-A0A257NPZ5-F1
#
_cell.length_a   1.000
_cell.length_b   1.000
_cell.length_c   1.000
_cell.angle_alpha   90.00
_cell.angle_beta   90.00
_cell.angle_gamma   90.00
#
_symmetry.space_group_name_H-M   'P 1'
#
loop_
_entity.id
_entity.type
_entity.pdbx_description
1 polymer ?
#
loop_
_entity_poly.entity_id
_entity_poly.type
_entity_poly.pdbx_seq_one_letter_code
_entity_poly.pdbx_strand_id
1 'polypeptide(L)'
;MSVSPPPESSAPQSHFFAYLARMKYIVRWGLMRNTRAENIQEHSLQVAMIAHALAVIGNDLFGEHNDIGRIVTVALYHDAP
;
A
#
# COMPACT_ATOMS: atom_id res chain seq x y z
N MET A 1 48.90 4.70 -10.18
CA MET A 1 47.76 3.80 -10.45
C MET A 1 46.50 4.59 -10.21
N SER A 2 45.90 5.15 -11.26
CA SER A 2 44.63 5.87 -11.19
C SER A 2 43.52 4.82 -11.14
N VAL A 3 42.85 4.71 -9.99
CA VAL A 3 41.65 3.88 -9.85
C VAL A 3 40.50 4.70 -10.41
N SER A 4 39.94 4.26 -11.54
CA SER A 4 38.75 4.87 -12.15
C SER A 4 37.55 4.73 -11.22
N PRO A 5 36.68 5.76 -11.10
CA PRO A 5 35.49 5.68 -10.28
C PRO A 5 34.52 4.61 -10.84
N PRO A 6 33.72 3.95 -9.98
CA PRO A 6 32.74 2.98 -10.43
C PRO A 6 31.71 3.65 -11.34
N PRO A 7 31.14 2.92 -12.33
CA PRO A 7 30.17 3.49 -13.25
C PRO A 7 28.95 3.99 -12.47
N GLU A 8 28.66 5.28 -12.55
CA GLU A 8 27.39 5.83 -12.06
C GLU A 8 26.26 5.15 -12.82
N SER A 9 25.43 4.42 -12.09
CA SER A 9 24.18 3.86 -12.60
C SER A 9 23.26 5.03 -12.99
N SER A 10 23.24 5.36 -14.28
CA SER A 10 22.37 6.40 -14.88
C SER A 10 20.91 5.95 -15.00
N ALA A 11 20.41 5.17 -14.05
CA ALA A 11 18.99 4.85 -13.99
C ALA A 11 18.23 6.10 -13.50
N PRO A 12 17.10 6.48 -14.13
CA PRO A 12 16.31 7.61 -13.66
C PRO A 12 15.84 7.37 -12.22
N GLN A 13 16.10 8.34 -11.34
CA GLN A 13 15.70 8.26 -9.94
C GLN A 13 14.17 8.31 -9.83
N SER A 14 13.56 7.23 -9.31
CA SER A 14 12.12 7.20 -9.06
C SER A 14 11.79 7.76 -7.68
N HIS A 15 10.80 8.65 -7.62
CA HIS A 15 10.24 9.17 -6.38
C HIS A 15 9.00 8.40 -5.90
N PHE A 16 8.69 7.25 -6.50
CA PHE A 16 7.48 6.47 -6.21
C PHE A 16 7.30 6.19 -4.71
N PHE A 17 8.29 5.55 -4.06
CA PHE A 17 8.21 5.26 -2.62
C PHE A 17 8.24 6.53 -1.76
N ALA A 18 8.83 7.62 -2.25
CA ALA A 18 8.78 8.90 -1.55
C ALA A 18 7.35 9.47 -1.52
N TYR A 19 6.55 9.28 -2.57
CA TYR A 19 5.14 9.67 -2.57
C TYR A 19 4.29 8.73 -1.70
N LEU A 20 4.51 7.42 -1.76
CA LEU A 20 3.81 6.47 -0.88
C LEU A 20 4.06 6.75 0.61
N ALA A 21 5.29 7.11 0.98
CA ALA A 21 5.64 7.47 2.35
C ALA A 21 4.86 8.71 2.87
N ARG A 22 4.31 9.54 1.98
CA ARG A 22 3.49 10.70 2.32
C ARG A 22 2.03 10.38 2.61
N MET A 23 1.55 9.17 2.29
CA MET A 23 0.15 8.78 2.55
C MET A 23 -0.23 8.92 4.03
N LYS A 24 0.73 8.78 4.96
CA LYS A 24 0.52 9.01 6.41
C LYS A 24 0.07 10.44 6.77
N TYR A 25 0.31 11.40 5.87
CA TYR A 25 -0.08 12.80 6.07
C TYR A 25 -1.47 13.11 5.49
N ILE A 26 -2.08 12.19 4.75
CA ILE A 26 -3.42 12.38 4.18
C ILE A 26 -4.43 11.85 5.20
N VAL A 27 -5.13 12.78 5.86
CA VAL A 27 -6.13 12.48 6.90
C VAL A 27 -7.50 12.28 6.26
N ARG A 28 -8.19 11.22 6.67
CA ARG A 28 -9.57 10.91 6.25
C ARG A 28 -10.59 11.64 7.15
N TRP A 29 -11.84 11.71 6.70
CA TRP A 29 -12.94 12.30 7.48
C TRP A 29 -12.75 13.79 7.84
N GLY A 30 -12.10 14.56 6.96
CA GLY A 30 -11.71 15.95 7.22
C GLY A 30 -12.86 16.94 7.47
N LEU A 31 -14.11 16.56 7.19
CA LEU A 31 -15.30 17.39 7.43
C LEU A 31 -15.99 17.10 8.77
N MET A 32 -15.48 16.15 9.56
CA MET A 32 -16.12 15.66 10.78
C MET A 32 -15.19 15.77 11.99
N ARG A 33 -15.77 15.87 13.19
CA ARG A 33 -15.01 15.75 14.44
C ARG A 33 -14.69 14.27 14.69
N ASN A 34 -13.40 13.93 14.70
CA ASN A 34 -12.94 12.56 14.94
C ASN A 34 -12.48 12.39 16.40
N THR A 35 -12.91 11.31 17.05
CA THR A 35 -12.39 10.92 18.38
C THR A 35 -10.91 10.52 18.29
N ARG A 36 -10.53 9.84 17.19
CA ARG A 36 -9.15 9.56 16.79
C ARG A 36 -9.05 9.81 15.30
N ALA A 37 -8.07 10.61 14.87
CA ALA A 37 -7.82 10.83 13.45
C ALA A 37 -7.30 9.55 12.78
N GLU A 38 -7.75 9.29 11.56
CA GLU A 38 -7.32 8.18 10.70
C GLU A 38 -6.61 8.74 9.47
N ASN A 39 -5.45 8.20 9.13
CA ASN A 39 -4.77 8.51 7.87
C ASN A 39 -4.87 7.38 6.83
N ILE A 40 -4.55 7.67 5.57
CA ILE A 40 -4.67 6.69 4.48
C ILE A 40 -3.79 5.45 4.69
N GLN A 41 -2.59 5.53 5.28
CA GLN A 41 -1.79 4.31 5.54
C GLN A 41 -2.45 3.37 6.55
N GLU A 42 -3.04 3.92 7.62
CA GLU A 42 -3.80 3.12 8.60
C GLU A 42 -5.01 2.46 7.93
N HIS A 43 -5.74 3.24 7.13
CA HIS A 43 -6.89 2.77 6.39
C HIS A 43 -6.54 1.65 5.40
N SER A 44 -5.56 1.87 4.52
CA SER A 44 -5.15 0.89 3.50
C SER A 44 -4.64 -0.40 4.13
N LEU A 45 -3.94 -0.34 5.27
CA LEU A 45 -3.55 -1.54 6.01
C LEU A 45 -4.78 -2.32 6.52
N GLN A 46 -5.77 -1.62 7.11
CA GLN A 46 -7.00 -2.27 7.56
C GLN A 46 -7.80 -2.89 6.40
N VAL A 47 -7.91 -2.19 5.28
CA VAL A 47 -8.56 -2.71 4.07
C VAL A 47 -7.83 -3.97 3.58
N ALA A 48 -6.49 -3.98 3.55
CA ALA A 48 -5.72 -5.16 3.16
C ALA A 48 -5.95 -6.37 4.09
N MET A 49 -6.00 -6.15 5.41
CA MET A 49 -6.31 -7.22 6.37
C MET A 49 -7.73 -7.77 6.19
N ILE A 50 -8.73 -6.91 5.96
CA ILE A 50 -10.11 -7.32 5.74
C ILE A 50 -10.24 -8.04 4.40
N ALA A 51 -9.67 -7.50 3.32
CA ALA A 51 -9.71 -8.11 2.00
C ALA A 51 -9.04 -9.50 1.98
N HIS A 52 -7.92 -9.66 2.70
CA HIS A 52 -7.31 -10.96 2.95
C HIS A 52 -8.30 -11.93 3.60
N ALA A 53 -8.91 -11.52 4.73
CA ALA A 53 -9.83 -12.37 5.49
C ALA A 53 -11.05 -12.78 4.64
N LEU A 54 -11.61 -11.84 3.87
CA LEU A 54 -12.71 -12.12 2.95
C LEU A 54 -12.31 -13.09 1.85
N ALA A 55 -11.12 -12.92 1.26
CA ALA A 55 -10.63 -13.83 0.22
C ALA A 55 -10.38 -15.25 0.74
N VAL A 56 -9.83 -15.39 1.96
CA VAL A 56 -9.69 -16.69 2.64
C VAL A 56 -11.05 -17.32 2.89
N ILE A 57 -12.01 -16.56 3.42
CA ILE A 57 -13.38 -17.05 3.65
C ILE A 57 -14.04 -17.49 2.34
N GLY A 58 -13.92 -16.71 1.27
CA GLY A 58 -14.43 -17.03 -0.06
C GLY A 58 -13.87 -18.36 -0.57
N ASN A 59 -12.56 -18.54 -0.45
CA ASN A 59 -11.90 -19.77 -0.90
C ASN A 59 -12.28 -20.98 -0.04
N ASP A 60 -12.26 -20.83 1.29
CA ASP A 60 -12.42 -21.95 2.23
C ASP A 60 -13.88 -22.37 2.41
N LEU A 61 -14.82 -21.42 2.43
CA LEU A 61 -16.23 -21.69 2.77
C LEU A 61 -17.17 -21.65 1.55
N PHE A 62 -16.79 -20.95 0.48
CA PHE A 62 -17.65 -20.73 -0.68
C PHE A 62 -17.11 -21.33 -1.98
N GLY A 63 -15.94 -21.99 -1.93
CA GLY A 63 -15.32 -22.62 -3.09
C GLY A 63 -14.84 -21.63 -4.15
N GLU A 64 -14.61 -20.36 -3.77
CA GLU A 64 -13.98 -19.38 -4.66
C GLU A 64 -12.51 -19.73 -4.90
N HIS A 65 -11.91 -19.18 -5.95
CA HIS A 65 -10.52 -19.46 -6.35
C HIS A 65 -9.74 -18.15 -6.45
N ASN A 66 -9.87 -17.31 -5.42
CA ASN A 66 -9.25 -16.01 -5.36
C ASN A 66 -7.73 -16.12 -5.20
N ASP A 67 -6.99 -15.30 -5.94
CA ASP A 67 -5.59 -15.03 -5.65
C ASP A 67 -5.50 -14.02 -4.49
N ILE A 68 -5.34 -14.56 -3.28
CA ILE A 68 -5.26 -13.76 -2.04
C ILE A 68 -4.08 -12.78 -2.09
N GLY A 69 -2.93 -13.19 -2.63
CA GLY A 69 -1.74 -12.34 -2.71
C GLY A 69 -1.98 -11.12 -3.59
N ARG A 70 -2.64 -11.33 -4.74
CA ARG A 70 -3.06 -10.23 -5.62
C ARG A 70 -4.08 -9.31 -4.95
N ILE A 71 -5.10 -9.87 -4.28
CA ILE A 71 -6.12 -9.08 -3.58
C ILE A 71 -5.50 -8.18 -2.51
N VAL A 72 -4.61 -8.73 -1.68
CA VAL A 72 -3.90 -7.97 -0.65
C VAL A 72 -3.03 -6.88 -1.26
N THR A 73 -2.32 -7.18 -2.35
CA THR A 73 -1.49 -6.19 -3.05
C THR A 73 -2.34 -5.04 -3.59
N VAL A 74 -3.47 -5.34 -4.23
CA VAL A 74 -4.40 -4.31 -4.72
C VAL A 74 -4.95 -3.48 -3.55
N ALA A 75 -5.34 -4.13 -2.45
CA ALA A 75 -5.86 -3.46 -1.27
C ALA A 75 -4.82 -2.53 -0.61
N LEU A 76 -3.53 -2.89 -0.60
CA LEU A 76 -2.47 -2.03 -0.07
C LEU A 76 -2.31 -0.73 -0.86
N TYR A 77 -2.57 -0.76 -2.17
CA TYR A 77 -2.34 0.37 -3.08
C TYR A 77 -3.62 1.03 -3.60
N HIS A 78 -4.80 0.60 -3.16
CA HIS A 78 -6.07 1.07 -3.75
C HIS A 78 -6.31 2.59 -3.60
N ASP A 79 -5.79 3.18 -2.51
CA ASP A 79 -5.86 4.61 -2.20
C ASP A 79 -4.52 5.34 -2.48
N ALA A 80 -3.57 4.69 -3.17
CA ALA A 80 -2.33 5.33 -3.57
C ALA A 80 -2.60 6.35 -4.71
N PRO A 81 -1.89 7.50 -4.72
CA PRO A 81 -2.06 8.54 -5.73
C PRO A 81 -1.48 8.18 -7.11
#